data_AF-A0A2P9AQ80-F1
#
_entry.id   AF-A0A2P9AQ80-F1
#
_cell.length_a   1.000
_cell.length_b   1.000
_cell.length_c   1.000
_cell.angle_alpha   90.00
_cell.angle_beta   90.00
_cell.angle_gamma   90.00
#
_symmetry.space_group_name_H-M   'P 1'
#
loop_
_entity.id
_entity.type
_entity.pdbx_description
1 polymer ?
#
loop_
_entity_poly.entity_id
_entity_poly.type
_entity_poly.pdbx_seq_one_letter_code
_entity_poly.pdbx_strand_id
1 'polypeptide(L)' 'MLRAGAVPVPAALELPGLARGTYRVIAWGTNAGRQTAEWQANSDGWLKLDVPPFSADVALAIRGV' A
#
# COMPACT_ATOMS: atom_id res chain seq x y z
N MET A 1 -20.29 -6.12 6.38
CA MET A 1 -20.31 -4.68 6.04
C MET A 1 -19.56 -3.93 7.11
N LEU A 2 -18.52 -3.17 6.76
CA LEU A 2 -17.86 -2.28 7.74
C LEU A 2 -18.83 -1.19 8.20
N ARG A 3 -18.78 -0.86 9.49
CA ARG A 3 -19.57 0.24 10.06
C ARG A 3 -19.12 1.56 9.43
N ALA A 4 -20.08 2.40 9.04
CA ALA A 4 -19.81 3.80 8.75
C ALA A 4 -19.17 4.44 10.00
N GLY A 5 -17.97 5.01 9.86
CA GLY A 5 -17.22 5.60 10.97
C GLY A 5 -16.02 4.77 11.49
N ALA A 6 -15.60 3.71 10.79
CA ALA A 6 -14.35 3.03 11.14
C ALA A 6 -13.15 3.99 10.98
N VAL A 7 -12.43 4.20 12.09
CA VAL A 7 -11.25 5.08 12.15
C VAL A 7 -10.17 4.53 11.21
N PRO A 8 -9.65 5.34 10.27
CA PRO A 8 -8.56 4.92 9.41
C PRO A 8 -7.33 4.53 10.24
N VAL A 9 -6.74 3.38 9.93
CA VAL A 9 -5.57 2.86 10.66
C VAL A 9 -4.33 3.08 9.79
N PRO A 10 -3.26 3.70 10.31
CA PRO A 10 -1.97 3.72 9.63
C PRO A 10 -1.33 2.32 9.71
N ALA A 11 -0.64 1.91 8.66
CA ALA A 11 0.10 0.65 8.65
C ALA A 11 1.46 0.83 7.97
N ALA A 12 2.44 0.06 8.44
CA ALA A 12 3.73 -0.07 7.79
C ALA A 12 3.83 -1.46 7.15
N LEU A 13 4.33 -1.52 5.92
CA LEU A 13 4.65 -2.78 5.23
C LEU A 13 6.15 -2.88 4.98
N GLU A 14 6.71 -4.02 5.34
CA GLU A 14 8.11 -4.36 5.10
C GLU A 14 8.19 -5.57 4.17
N LEU A 15 8.88 -5.42 3.04
CA LEU A 15 9.08 -6.46 2.02
C LEU A 15 10.58 -6.67 1.77
N PRO A 16 11.20 -7.66 2.44
CA PRO A 16 12.59 -8.00 2.22
C PRO A 16 12.79 -8.76 0.90
N GLY A 17 13.98 -8.68 0.33
CA GLY A 17 14.36 -9.45 -0.87
C GLY A 17 13.88 -8.85 -2.19
N LEU A 18 13.23 -7.69 -2.16
CA LEU A 18 12.87 -6.95 -3.37
C LEU A 18 14.12 -6.25 -3.92
N ALA A 19 14.40 -6.41 -5.22
CA ALA A 19 15.59 -5.84 -5.86
C ALA A 19 15.74 -4.34 -5.61
N ARG A 20 16.98 -3.84 -5.73
CA ARG A 20 17.25 -2.41 -5.60
C ARG A 20 16.61 -1.62 -6.74
N GLY A 21 15.98 -0.50 -6.43
CA GLY A 21 15.40 0.38 -7.43
C GLY A 21 14.14 1.11 -6.96
N THR A 22 13.52 1.81 -7.90
CA THR A 22 12.27 2.56 -7.68
C THR A 22 11.08 1.70 -8.06
N TYR A 23 10.08 1.70 -7.18
CA TYR A 23 8.84 0.97 -7.32
C TYR A 23 7.66 1.92 -7.30
N ARG A 24 6.69 1.63 -8.17
CA ARG A 24 5.37 2.27 -8.13
C ARG A 24 4.45 1.39 -7.29
N VAL A 25 3.82 1.99 -6.28
CA VAL A 25 2.89 1.34 -5.37
C VAL A 25 1.50 1.90 -5.60
N ILE A 26 0.51 1.02 -5.74
CA ILE A 26 -0.90 1.38 -5.94
C ILE A 26 -1.73 0.70 -4.86
N ALA A 27 -2.48 1.49 -4.10
CA ALA A 27 -3.45 0.99 -3.13
C ALA A 27 -4.83 0.87 -3.75
N TRP A 28 -5.49 -0.27 -3.52
CA TRP A 28 -6.85 -0.56 -3.97
C TRP A 28 -7.74 -0.84 -2.78
N GLY A 29 -8.87 -0.13 -2.68
CA GLY A 29 -9.94 -0.48 -1.75
C GLY A 29 -10.67 -1.71 -2.28
N THR A 30 -10.54 -2.85 -1.60
CA THR A 30 -10.99 -4.16 -2.13
C THR A 30 -12.50 -4.25 -2.30
N ASN A 31 -13.28 -3.62 -1.41
CA ASN A 31 -14.73 -3.61 -1.48
C ASN A 31 -15.26 -2.85 -2.72
N ALA A 32 -14.60 -1.77 -3.11
CA ALA A 32 -15.02 -0.95 -4.23
C ALA A 32 -14.27 -1.27 -5.53
N GLY A 33 -13.23 -2.11 -5.46
CA GLY A 33 -12.36 -2.43 -6.60
C GLY A 33 -11.75 -1.20 -7.25
N ARG A 34 -11.47 -0.13 -6.47
CA ARG A 34 -10.94 1.14 -7.00
C ARG A 34 -9.62 1.50 -6.37
N GLN A 35 -8.76 2.15 -7.17
CA GLN A 35 -7.54 2.78 -6.67
C GLN A 35 -7.88 3.87 -5.65
N THR A 36 -7.20 3.87 -4.51
CA THR A 36 -7.38 4.83 -3.42
C THR A 36 -6.17 5.74 -3.24
N ALA A 37 -4.97 5.25 -3.57
CA ALA A 37 -3.74 6.02 -3.52
C ALA A 37 -2.69 5.42 -4.46
N GLU A 38 -1.70 6.22 -4.81
CA GLU A 38 -0.53 5.80 -5.56
C GLU A 38 0.68 6.66 -5.18
N TRP A 39 1.84 6.01 -5.03
CA TRP A 39 3.09 6.68 -4.71
C TRP A 39 4.29 5.89 -5.24
N GLN A 40 5.47 6.51 -5.15
CA GLN A 40 6.74 5.86 -5.44
C GLN A 40 7.48 5.55 -4.14
N ALA A 41 8.21 4.44 -4.13
CA ALA A 41 9.07 4.04 -3.03
C ALA A 41 10.35 3.41 -3.57
N ASN A 42 11.45 3.57 -2.84
CA ASN A 42 12.74 2.99 -3.20
C ASN A 42 13.01 1.76 -2.34
N SER A 43 13.57 0.72 -2.95
CA SER A 43 14.09 -0.46 -2.27
C SER A 43 15.62 -0.45 -2.34
N ASP A 44 16.26 -0.76 -1.22
CA ASP A 44 17.71 -1.01 -1.14
C ASP A 44 18.04 -2.52 -1.02
N GLY A 45 17.10 -3.39 -1.42
CA GLY A 45 17.06 -4.82 -1.08
C GLY A 45 15.96 -5.14 -0.07
N TRP A 46 15.31 -4.10 0.42
CA TRP A 46 14.22 -4.12 1.40
C TRP A 46 13.34 -2.91 1.11
N LEU A 47 12.08 -3.15 0.75
CA LEU A 47 11.10 -2.10 0.54
C LEU A 47 10.33 -1.85 1.84
N LYS A 48 10.37 -0.61 2.33
CA LYS A 48 9.59 -0.16 3.49
C LYS A 48 8.57 0.87 3.03
N LEU A 49 7.32 0.65 3.36
CA LEU A 49 6.19 1.48 2.92
C LEU A 49 5.40 1.96 4.12
N ASP A 50 5.19 3.26 4.19
CA ASP A 50 4.09 3.84 4.96
C ASP A 50 2.83 3.76 4.10
N VAL A 51 1.88 2.92 4.52
CA VAL A 51 0.63 2.71 3.80
C VAL A 51 -0.34 3.83 4.19
N PRO A 52 -0.92 4.56 3.21
CA PRO A 52 -1.96 5.54 3.49
C PRO A 52 -3.07 4.94 4.35
N PRO A 53 -3.59 5.68 5.36
CA PRO A 53 -4.59 5.13 6.27
C PRO A 53 -5.81 4.59 5.54
N PHE A 54 -6.27 3.41 5.96
CA PHE A 54 -7.44 2.75 5.41
C PHE A 54 -8.38 2.30 6.53
N SER A 55 -9.69 2.35 6.29
CA SER A 55 -10.71 2.03 7.30
C SER A 55 -11.17 0.56 7.27
N ALA A 56 -10.77 -0.19 6.24
CA ALA A 56 -11.33 -1.50 5.91
C ALA A 56 -10.21 -2.43 5.45
N ASP A 57 -10.25 -2.85 4.19
CA ASP A 57 -9.25 -3.67 3.55
C ASP A 57 -8.59 -2.87 2.42
N VAL A 58 -7.28 -3.04 2.29
CA VAL A 58 -6.48 -2.46 1.21
C VAL A 58 -5.63 -3.55 0.57
N ALA A 59 -5.59 -3.58 -0.75
CA ALA A 59 -4.64 -4.38 -1.53
C ALA A 59 -3.56 -3.45 -2.12
N LEU A 60 -2.31 -3.88 -2.05
CA LEU A 60 -1.18 -3.13 -2.61
C LEU A 60 -0.62 -3.85 -3.82
N ALA A 61 -0.61 -3.17 -4.96
CA ALA A 61 0.13 -3.61 -6.15
C ALA A 61 1.48 -2.87 -6.19
N ILE A 62 2.57 -3.62 -6.34
CA ILE A 62 3.94 -3.09 -6.34
C ILE A 62 4.61 -3.55 -7.63
N ARG A 63 5.14 -2.61 -8.41
CA ARG A 63 5.86 -2.90 -9.66
C ARG A 63 7.11 -2.04 -9.79
N GLY A 64 8.17 -2.62 -10.37
CA GLY A 64 9.37 -1.85 -10.75
C GLY A 64 9.02 -0.83 -11.83
N VAL A 65 9.75 0.29 -11.81
CA VAL A 65 9.71 1.33 -12.86
C VAL A 65 10.74 1.03 -13.94
#